data_AF-A0A1T5IKM2-F1
#
_entry.id   AF-A0A1T5IKM2-F1
#
_cell.length_a   1.000
_cell.length_b   1.000
_cell.length_c   1.000
_cell.angle_alpha   90.00
_cell.angle_beta   90.00
_cell.angle_gamma   90.00
#
_symmetry.space_group_name_H-M   'P 1'
#
loop_
_entity.id
_entity.type
_entity.pdbx_description
1 polymer ?
#
loop_
_entity_poly.entity_id
_entity_poly.type
_entity_poly.pdbx_seq_one_letter_code
_entity_poly.pdbx_strand_id
1 'polypeptide(L)'
;MYRDDYDSRYESRDAEDVFSKPVRAGKRTYFFDVKATKGRKDFYLTITESKRRTNPDGSFNYDKHKIFLYKEDFEKFAEGLDEVIAYIRDTCFHGEIPQRTAEGFGEAEDE
;
A
#
# COMPACT_ATOMS: atom_id res chain seq x y z
N MET A 1 9.90 -6.23 -17.76
CA MET A 1 9.01 -7.40 -17.56
C MET A 1 8.21 -7.38 -16.24
N TYR A 2 8.11 -6.27 -15.48
CA TYR A 2 7.29 -6.20 -14.23
C TYR A 2 5.95 -5.46 -14.39
N ARG A 3 5.57 -5.11 -15.62
CA ARG A 3 4.38 -4.29 -15.89
C ARG A 3 3.13 -5.18 -16.10
N ASP A 4 3.33 -6.37 -16.66
CA ASP A 4 2.24 -7.22 -17.18
C ASP A 4 1.50 -8.02 -16.08
N ASP A 5 2.19 -8.46 -15.02
CA ASP A 5 1.55 -9.22 -13.93
C ASP A 5 0.61 -8.36 -13.06
N TYR A 6 0.76 -7.03 -13.12
CA TYR A 6 -0.09 -6.09 -12.38
C TYR A 6 -1.40 -5.83 -13.12
N ASP A 7 -1.35 -5.55 -14.43
CA ASP A 7 -2.54 -5.34 -15.26
C ASP A 7 -3.40 -6.60 -15.35
N SER A 8 -2.77 -7.77 -15.50
CA SER A 8 -3.49 -9.04 -15.68
C SER A 8 -4.42 -9.42 -14.51
N ARG A 9 -4.05 -9.08 -13.26
CA ARG A 9 -4.95 -9.32 -12.10
C ARG A 9 -5.96 -8.21 -11.89
N TYR A 10 -5.78 -7.05 -12.53
CA TYR A 10 -6.67 -5.91 -12.46
C TYR A 10 -7.85 -6.08 -13.42
N GLU A 11 -7.58 -6.49 -14.67
CA GLU A 11 -8.63 -6.70 -15.70
C GLU A 11 -9.66 -7.80 -15.33
N SER A 12 -9.33 -8.71 -14.40
CA SER A 12 -10.25 -9.76 -13.97
C SER A 12 -11.04 -9.41 -12.69
N ARG A 13 -10.76 -8.26 -12.05
CA ARG A 13 -11.40 -7.81 -10.79
C ARG A 13 -12.41 -6.66 -10.96
N ASP A 14 -12.58 -6.16 -12.17
CA ASP A 14 -13.36 -4.97 -12.53
C ASP A 14 -14.86 -4.97 -12.17
N ALA A 15 -15.42 -6.07 -11.66
CA ALA A 15 -16.86 -6.10 -11.36
C ALA A 15 -17.25 -5.28 -10.11
N GLU A 16 -16.33 -5.07 -9.15
CA GLU A 16 -16.64 -4.46 -7.84
C GLU A 16 -15.77 -3.24 -7.47
N ASP A 17 -14.70 -2.96 -8.22
CA ASP A 17 -13.71 -1.93 -7.88
C ASP A 17 -14.08 -0.62 -8.58
N VAL A 18 -14.37 0.41 -7.79
CA VAL A 18 -14.87 1.73 -8.26
C VAL A 18 -13.73 2.66 -8.61
N PHE A 19 -12.63 2.56 -7.87
CA PHE A 19 -11.41 3.36 -8.06
C PHE A 19 -10.22 2.62 -7.45
N SER A 20 -9.03 2.82 -8.00
CA SER A 20 -7.79 2.34 -7.38
C SER A 20 -6.62 3.27 -7.58
N LYS A 21 -5.80 3.39 -6.54
CA LYS A 21 -4.53 4.11 -6.56
C LYS A 21 -3.39 3.21 -6.08
N PRO A 22 -2.49 2.76 -6.98
CA PRO A 22 -1.23 2.14 -6.59
C PRO A 22 -0.18 3.20 -6.20
N VAL A 23 0.57 2.94 -5.13
CA VAL A 23 1.71 3.75 -4.66
C VAL A 23 2.92 2.84 -4.50
N ARG A 24 3.95 3.03 -5.35
CA ARG A 24 5.19 2.24 -5.31
C ARG A 24 6.20 2.90 -4.35
N ALA A 25 6.81 2.09 -3.49
CA ALA A 25 7.80 2.52 -2.51
C ALA A 25 8.91 1.45 -2.37
N GLY A 26 9.85 1.44 -3.32
CA GLY A 26 10.93 0.44 -3.36
C GLY A 26 10.40 -0.99 -3.55
N LYS A 27 10.72 -1.89 -2.60
CA LYS A 27 10.25 -3.29 -2.59
C LYS A 27 8.78 -3.44 -2.17
N ARG A 28 8.11 -2.36 -1.74
CA ARG A 28 6.69 -2.35 -1.34
C ARG A 28 5.82 -1.64 -2.38
N THR A 29 4.60 -2.12 -2.55
CA THR A 29 3.55 -1.38 -3.26
C THR A 29 2.31 -1.33 -2.37
N TYR A 30 1.77 -0.15 -2.16
CA TYR A 30 0.50 0.07 -1.48
C TYR A 30 -0.61 0.22 -2.52
N PHE A 31 -1.76 -0.40 -2.27
CA PHE A 31 -2.97 -0.30 -3.10
C PHE A 31 -4.08 0.28 -2.25
N PHE A 32 -4.64 1.40 -2.70
CA PHE A 32 -5.83 2.02 -2.11
C PHE A 32 -6.98 1.76 -3.08
N ASP A 33 -7.81 0.76 -2.78
CA ASP A 33 -8.92 0.33 -3.64
C ASP A 33 -10.25 0.74 -3.02
N VAL A 34 -11.07 1.51 -3.74
CA VAL A 34 -12.45 1.83 -3.35
C VAL A 34 -13.36 0.76 -3.96
N LYS A 35 -14.11 0.07 -3.10
CA LYS A 35 -14.99 -1.03 -3.49
C LYS A 35 -16.42 -0.72 -3.10
N ALA A 36 -17.38 -1.17 -3.90
CA ALA A 36 -18.80 -1.09 -3.58
C ALA A 36 -19.26 -2.31 -2.77
N THR A 37 -20.19 -2.13 -1.83
CA THR A 37 -20.86 -3.25 -1.18
C THR A 37 -21.80 -3.98 -2.14
N LYS A 38 -22.18 -5.21 -1.80
CA LYS A 38 -23.17 -5.97 -2.58
C LYS A 38 -24.46 -5.15 -2.74
N GLY A 39 -24.83 -4.87 -3.98
CA GLY A 39 -25.98 -4.00 -4.32
C GLY A 39 -25.66 -2.51 -4.50
N ARG A 40 -24.37 -2.12 -4.47
CA ARG A 40 -23.86 -0.76 -4.75
C ARG A 40 -24.51 0.35 -3.92
N LYS A 41 -24.84 0.05 -2.66
CA LYS A 41 -25.46 1.01 -1.72
C LYS A 41 -24.45 1.79 -0.89
N ASP A 42 -23.28 1.20 -0.66
CA ASP A 42 -22.21 1.78 0.16
C ASP A 42 -20.84 1.50 -0.47
N PHE A 43 -19.82 2.21 0.01
CA PHE A 43 -18.43 2.06 -0.40
C PHE A 43 -17.55 1.79 0.81
N TYR A 44 -16.46 1.06 0.59
CA TYR A 44 -15.43 0.80 1.59
C TYR A 44 -14.05 0.86 0.92
N LEU A 45 -13.02 1.15 1.72
CA LEU A 45 -11.64 1.20 1.28
C LEU A 45 -10.94 -0.11 1.65
N THR A 46 -10.18 -0.66 0.70
CA THR A 46 -9.18 -1.69 0.97
C THR A 46 -7.80 -1.07 0.84
N ILE A 47 -7.00 -1.14 1.90
CA ILE A 47 -5.58 -0.77 1.87
C ILE A 47 -4.79 -2.05 1.85
N THR A 48 -4.05 -2.32 0.76
CA THR A 48 -3.20 -3.50 0.65
C THR A 48 -1.74 -3.09 0.52
N GLU A 49 -0.91 -3.52 1.46
CA GLU A 49 0.53 -3.52 1.25
C GLU A 49 0.95 -4.85 0.59
N SER A 50 1.76 -4.78 -0.46
CA SER A 50 2.41 -5.93 -1.09
C SER A 50 3.93 -5.72 -1.07
N LYS A 51 4.64 -6.50 -0.27
CA LYS A 51 6.11 -6.47 -0.16
C LYS A 51 6.71 -7.63 -0.94
N ARG A 52 7.60 -7.32 -1.88
CA ARG A 52 8.40 -8.34 -2.56
C ARG A 52 9.46 -8.90 -1.60
N ARG A 53 9.53 -10.22 -1.53
CA ARG A 53 10.55 -10.99 -0.81
C ARG A 53 11.31 -11.82 -1.83
N THR A 54 12.62 -11.81 -1.72
CA THR A 54 13.51 -12.64 -2.53
C THR A 54 14.01 -13.76 -1.64
N ASN A 55 13.90 -14.99 -2.11
CA ASN A 55 14.40 -16.17 -1.43
C ASN A 55 15.88 -16.40 -1.77
N PRO A 56 16.63 -17.18 -0.97
CA PRO A 56 18.05 -17.47 -1.23
C PRO A 56 18.31 -18.17 -2.56
N ASP A 57 17.32 -18.89 -3.10
CA ASP A 57 17.38 -19.56 -4.40
C ASP A 57 17.14 -18.62 -5.60
N GLY A 58 16.95 -17.31 -5.34
CA GLY A 58 16.65 -16.31 -6.36
C GLY A 58 15.18 -16.24 -6.78
N SER A 59 14.32 -17.13 -6.27
CA SER A 59 12.87 -17.01 -6.45
C SER A 59 12.31 -15.84 -5.63
N PHE A 60 11.10 -15.39 -5.92
CA PHE A 60 10.46 -14.32 -5.16
C PHE A 60 8.99 -14.61 -4.88
N ASN A 61 8.52 -14.14 -3.74
CA ASN A 61 7.12 -14.13 -3.32
C ASN A 61 6.70 -12.72 -2.87
N TYR A 62 5.41 -12.55 -2.62
CA TYR A 62 4.84 -11.28 -2.15
C TYR A 62 4.11 -11.50 -0.83
N ASP A 63 4.59 -10.85 0.22
CA ASP A 63 3.87 -10.74 1.49
C ASP A 63 2.78 -9.68 1.33
N LYS A 64 1.53 -10.04 1.61
CA LYS A 64 0.40 -9.12 1.48
C LYS A 64 -0.28 -8.88 2.82
N HIS A 65 -0.35 -7.62 3.22
CA HIS A 65 -1.13 -7.17 4.38
C HIS A 65 -2.31 -6.37 3.87
N LYS A 66 -3.51 -6.70 4.33
CA LYS A 66 -4.74 -6.07 3.86
C LYS A 66 -5.57 -5.58 5.04
N ILE A 67 -6.02 -4.34 4.94
CA ILE A 67 -6.95 -3.70 5.87
C ILE A 67 -8.22 -3.35 5.09
N PHE A 68 -9.37 -3.55 5.72
CA PHE A 68 -10.66 -3.07 5.27
C PHE A 68 -11.08 -1.92 6.16
N LEU A 69 -11.47 -0.80 5.57
CA LEU A 69 -11.94 0.38 6.26
C LEU A 69 -13.33 0.71 5.73
N TYR A 70 -14.31 0.81 6.63
CA TYR A 70 -15.70 1.09 6.29
C TYR A 70 -16.03 2.57 6.49
N LYS A 71 -17.10 3.03 5.84
CA LYS A 71 -17.47 4.45 5.74
C LYS A 71 -17.58 5.16 7.09
N GLU A 72 -18.05 4.45 8.11
CA GLU A 72 -18.24 4.96 9.47
C GLU A 72 -16.92 5.33 10.17
N ASP A 73 -15.80 4.77 9.70
CA ASP A 73 -14.48 4.94 10.30
C ASP A 73 -13.56 5.86 9.48
N PHE A 74 -13.99 6.32 8.29
CA PHE A 74 -13.13 7.08 7.38
C PHE A 74 -12.51 8.32 8.01
N GLU A 75 -13.34 9.16 8.63
CA GLU A 75 -12.88 10.43 9.21
C GLU A 75 -11.92 10.17 10.37
N LYS A 76 -12.32 9.34 11.35
CA LYS A 76 -11.48 9.00 12.51
C LYS A 76 -10.15 8.35 12.11
N PHE A 77 -10.17 7.46 11.13
CA PHE A 77 -8.96 6.79 10.65
C PHE A 77 -8.04 7.78 9.93
N ALA A 78 -8.58 8.63 9.06
CA ALA A 78 -7.80 9.62 8.33
C ALA A 78 -7.16 10.65 9.28
N GLU A 79 -7.93 11.18 10.23
CA GLU A 79 -7.43 12.10 11.26
C GLU A 79 -6.31 11.47 12.09
N GLY A 80 -6.51 10.25 12.60
CA GLY A 80 -5.49 9.57 13.39
C GLY A 80 -4.23 9.24 12.57
N LEU A 81 -4.37 8.91 11.28
CA LEU A 81 -3.24 8.68 10.39
C LEU A 81 -2.44 9.97 10.16
N ASP A 82 -3.13 11.07 9.85
CA ASP A 82 -2.50 12.37 9.60
C ASP A 82 -1.80 12.90 10.86
N GLU A 83 -2.43 12.78 12.03
CA GLU A 83 -1.85 13.18 13.32
C GLU A 83 -0.55 12.41 13.61
N VAL A 84 -0.55 11.08 13.44
CA VAL A 84 0.65 10.27 13.68
C VAL A 84 1.75 10.58 12.66
N ILE A 85 1.41 10.81 11.39
CA ILE A 85 2.38 11.22 10.37
C ILE A 85 2.99 12.58 10.71
N ALA A 86 2.19 13.55 11.14
CA ALA A 86 2.66 14.86 11.57
C ALA A 86 3.58 14.75 12.80
N TYR A 87 3.17 13.96 13.81
CA TYR A 87 3.99 13.71 14.99
C TYR A 87 5.36 13.11 14.62
N ILE A 88 5.39 12.11 13.74
CA ILE A 88 6.65 11.50 13.26
C ILE A 88 7.52 12.55 12.56
N ARG A 89 6.95 13.37 11.68
CA ARG A 89 7.68 14.41 10.96
C ARG A 89 8.30 15.43 11.90
N ASP A 90 7.51 15.99 12.79
CA ASP A 90 7.90 17.17 13.56
C ASP A 90 8.69 16.78 14.81
N THR A 91 8.30 15.68 15.46
CA THR A 91 8.91 15.24 16.73
C THR A 91 10.06 14.26 16.50
N CYS A 92 9.90 13.26 15.63
CA CYS A 92 10.92 12.23 15.44
C CYS A 92 12.00 12.64 14.42
N PHE A 93 11.64 13.43 13.42
CA PHE A 93 12.56 13.87 12.35
C PHE A 93 12.86 15.37 12.35
N HIS A 94 12.32 16.13 13.31
CA HIS A 94 12.55 17.57 13.45
C HIS A 94 12.26 18.36 12.17
N GLY A 95 11.22 17.97 11.44
CA GLY A 95 10.67 18.67 10.28
C GLY A 95 10.93 18.00 8.92
N GLU A 96 12.02 17.25 8.76
CA GLU A 96 12.37 16.63 7.47
C GLU A 96 12.50 15.11 7.58
N ILE A 97 11.53 14.39 7.03
CA ILE A 97 11.59 12.93 6.92
C ILE A 97 12.63 12.57 5.84
N PRO A 98 13.72 11.88 6.19
CA PRO A 98 14.72 11.47 5.20
C PRO A 98 14.09 10.58 4.14
N GLN A 99 14.11 11.02 2.89
CA GLN A 99 13.75 10.17 1.77
C GLN A 99 14.93 9.25 1.47
N ARG A 100 14.80 7.95 1.78
CA ARG A 100 15.75 6.97 1.23
C ARG A 100 15.50 6.89 -0.28
N THR A 101 16.50 7.28 -1.06
CA THR A 101 16.49 7.09 -2.51
C THR A 101 16.31 5.60 -2.83
N ALA A 102 15.63 5.31 -3.94
CA ALA A 102 15.31 3.93 -4.35
C ALA A 102 16.56 3.04 -4.50
N GLU A 103 17.74 3.65 -4.65
CA GLU A 103 19.04 3.01 -4.83
C GLU A 103 19.61 2.41 -3.52
N GLY A 104 19.19 2.88 -2.34
CA GLY A 104 19.67 2.38 -1.03
C GLY A 104 19.00 1.10 -0.50
N PHE A 105 18.11 0.48 -1.29
CA PHE A 105 17.41 -0.77 -0.91
C PHE A 105 18.17 -2.05 -1.28
N GLY A 106 19.38 -1.91 -1.85
CA GLY A 106 20.19 -3.01 -2.39
C GLY A 106 21.11 -3.70 -1.39
N GLU A 107 21.52 -3.05 -0.29
CA GLU A 107 22.73 -3.51 0.45
C GLU A 107 22.59 -3.68 1.96
N ALA A 108 21.45 -3.36 2.58
CA ALA A 108 21.30 -3.55 4.02
C ALA A 108 20.37 -4.74 4.31
N GLU A 109 20.94 -5.77 4.96
CA GLU A 109 20.36 -7.02 5.47
C GLU A 109 20.69 -8.28 4.63
N ASP A 110 21.98 -8.61 4.58
CA ASP A 110 22.49 -10.00 4.58
C ASP A 110 23.64 -10.07 5.62
N GLU A 111 23.29 -10.08 6.91
CA GLU A 111 24.10 -10.64 8.01
C GLU A 111 23.20 -11.47 8.93
#